data_AF-V5GGK7-F1
#
_entry.id   AF-V5GGK7-F1
#
_cell.length_a   1.000
_cell.length_b   1.000
_cell.length_c   1.000
_cell.angle_alpha   90.00
_cell.angle_beta   90.00
_cell.angle_gamma   90.00
#
_symmetry.space_group_name_H-M   'P 1'
#
loop_
_entity.id
_entity.type
_entity.pdbx_description
1 polymer ?
#
loop_
_entity_poly.entity_id
_entity_poly.type
_entity_poly.pdbx_seq_one_letter_code
_entity_poly.pdbx_strand_id
1 'polypeptide(L)'
;MLWYVLLGVSTLIQEATSRGPANEYIAYPRLLEERGANGEKLLHIKDGLTLRLEKISSLGENFVFTERNGTDIFRRDINPKDLEEGLFEDRRQLAAVSLKETNEGVEIDGMVSPTLRIAPLLFMGRSQDGSIPHKVSEVKARADYNHDFILQPDALLKARALRNYYWSRPSPKPVTIPEVFNVEVKIVVDRQHHRHFKSFGDLIKYLLLIHNYDVTQVPGGYFP
;
A
#
# COMPACT_ATOMS: atom_id res chain seq x y z
N MET A 1 -20.86 0.36 66.60
CA MET A 1 -19.80 -0.45 65.97
C MET A 1 -20.11 -0.54 64.48
N LEU A 2 -19.23 0.03 63.63
CA LEU A 2 -18.56 -0.62 62.48
C LEU A 2 -19.25 -1.92 61.97
N TRP A 3 -19.61 -2.11 60.68
CA TRP A 3 -18.72 -2.20 59.51
C TRP A 3 -19.50 -1.98 58.19
N TYR A 4 -18.83 -1.39 57.18
CA TYR A 4 -19.24 -1.39 55.77
C TYR A 4 -18.95 -2.77 55.14
N VAL A 5 -19.84 -3.27 54.27
CA VAL A 5 -19.55 -4.38 53.37
C VAL A 5 -19.84 -3.93 51.93
N LEU A 6 -18.77 -3.70 51.18
CA LEU A 6 -18.77 -3.58 49.73
C LEU A 6 -18.90 -4.99 49.14
N LEU A 7 -19.95 -5.25 48.36
CA LEU A 7 -20.03 -6.42 47.50
C LEU A 7 -20.04 -5.93 46.04
N GLY A 8 -18.88 -6.04 45.40
CA GLY A 8 -18.73 -5.87 43.97
C GLY A 8 -19.40 -7.03 43.24
N VAL A 9 -20.32 -6.71 42.33
CA VAL A 9 -20.81 -7.67 41.34
C VAL A 9 -20.13 -7.31 40.03
N SER A 10 -19.07 -8.07 39.74
CA SER A 10 -18.41 -8.08 38.43
C SER A 10 -19.45 -8.45 37.38
N THR A 11 -19.80 -7.51 36.51
CA THR A 11 -20.55 -7.83 35.29
C THR A 11 -19.59 -8.54 34.35
N LEU A 12 -19.70 -9.86 34.29
CA LEU A 12 -19.19 -10.68 33.21
C LEU A 12 -19.77 -10.11 31.89
N ILE A 13 -18.96 -9.37 31.15
CA ILE A 13 -19.30 -8.96 29.79
C ILE A 13 -19.20 -10.21 28.94
N GLN A 14 -20.36 -10.71 28.57
CA GLN A 14 -20.56 -11.83 27.68
C GLN A 14 -19.94 -11.49 26.33
N GLU A 15 -18.94 -12.27 25.89
CA GLU A 15 -18.43 -12.23 24.52
C GLU A 15 -19.59 -12.55 23.56
N ALA A 16 -20.11 -11.51 22.91
CA ALA A 16 -21.04 -11.66 21.81
C ALA A 16 -20.25 -12.13 20.58
N THR A 17 -20.40 -13.41 20.25
CA THR A 17 -20.06 -13.93 18.93
C THR A 17 -21.00 -13.29 17.90
N SER A 18 -20.54 -12.25 17.19
CA SER A 18 -21.26 -11.63 16.09
C SER A 18 -20.56 -11.95 14.77
N ARG A 19 -21.22 -12.73 13.90
CA ARG A 19 -20.87 -12.77 12.48
C ARG A 19 -21.43 -11.50 11.80
N GLY A 20 -20.53 -10.60 11.38
CA GLY A 20 -20.72 -9.44 10.48
C GLY A 20 -20.15 -8.13 11.07
N PRO A 21 -19.78 -7.08 10.30
CA PRO A 21 -19.49 -6.91 8.86
C PRO A 21 -17.95 -6.88 8.59
N ALA A 22 -17.47 -6.40 7.43
CA ALA A 22 -16.04 -6.31 7.09
C ALA A 22 -15.18 -5.78 8.25
N ASN A 23 -13.98 -6.35 8.46
CA ASN A 23 -13.10 -6.04 9.60
C ASN A 23 -12.62 -4.58 9.56
N GLU A 24 -13.46 -3.66 10.04
CA GLU A 24 -13.18 -2.23 10.14
C GLU A 24 -13.14 -1.79 11.61
N TYR A 25 -12.15 -0.99 11.97
CA TYR A 25 -12.03 -0.42 13.31
C TYR A 25 -11.35 0.94 13.29
N ILE A 26 -11.51 1.71 14.37
CA ILE A 26 -10.82 2.98 14.58
C ILE A 26 -9.59 2.73 15.43
N ALA A 27 -8.45 3.22 14.97
CA ALA A 27 -7.17 3.18 15.66
C ALA A 27 -6.67 4.59 15.95
N TYR A 28 -5.76 4.71 16.91
CA TYR A 28 -5.05 5.95 17.24
C TYR A 28 -3.56 5.66 17.17
N PRO A 29 -2.97 5.68 15.97
CA PRO A 29 -1.58 5.32 15.79
C PRO A 29 -0.64 6.26 16.52
N ARG A 30 0.42 5.71 17.11
CA ARG A 30 1.45 6.47 17.83
C ARG A 30 2.84 6.05 17.38
N LEU A 31 3.70 7.05 17.18
CA LEU A 31 5.12 6.82 16.98
C LEU A 31 5.75 6.58 18.35
N LEU A 32 6.34 5.39 18.55
CA LEU A 32 6.93 5.03 19.84
C LEU A 32 8.37 5.51 19.95
N GLU A 33 9.21 5.24 18.93
CA GLU A 33 10.62 5.62 18.94
C GLU A 33 11.16 5.76 17.51
N GLU A 34 12.08 6.71 17.31
CA GLU A 34 12.99 6.72 16.16
C GLU A 34 14.26 5.95 16.55
N ARG A 35 14.58 4.89 15.81
CA ARG A 35 15.69 3.97 16.10
C ARG A 35 16.72 4.00 14.97
N GLY A 36 17.99 3.99 15.35
CA GLY A 36 19.11 3.82 14.43
C GLY A 36 19.48 5.05 13.60
N ALA A 37 20.63 5.00 12.93
CA ALA A 37 21.17 6.10 12.14
C ALA A 37 20.37 6.38 10.84
N ASN A 38 19.49 5.47 10.44
CA ASN A 38 18.73 5.53 9.19
C ASN A 38 17.32 6.13 9.36
N GLY A 39 16.94 6.52 10.59
CA GLY A 39 15.62 7.05 10.90
C GLY A 39 14.52 5.99 10.80
N GLU A 40 14.79 4.77 11.29
CA GLU A 40 13.76 3.74 11.41
C GLU A 40 12.73 4.17 12.45
N LYS A 41 11.46 3.88 12.21
CA LYS A 41 10.37 4.33 13.09
C LYS A 41 9.55 3.15 13.55
N LEU A 42 9.17 3.15 14.83
CA LEU A 42 8.28 2.13 15.36
C LEU A 42 6.87 2.71 15.52
N LEU A 43 5.95 2.23 14.70
CA LEU A 43 4.58 2.71 14.66
C LEU A 43 3.64 1.70 15.32
N HIS A 44 3.05 2.09 16.43
CA HIS A 44 2.02 1.29 17.09
C HIS A 44 0.63 1.70 16.60
N ILE A 45 -0.17 0.74 16.13
CA ILE A 45 -1.53 0.99 15.62
C ILE A 45 -2.57 0.47 16.61
N LYS A 46 -2.39 -0.76 17.09
CA LYS A 46 -3.18 -1.39 18.15
C LYS A 46 -2.40 -2.53 18.79
N ASP A 47 -2.93 -3.11 19.86
CA ASP A 47 -2.39 -4.35 20.43
C ASP A 47 -2.29 -5.45 19.36
N GLY A 48 -1.10 -6.02 19.22
CA GLY A 48 -0.77 -7.02 18.21
C GLY A 48 -0.50 -6.48 16.80
N LEU A 49 -0.60 -5.16 16.55
CA LEU A 49 -0.24 -4.54 15.27
C LEU A 49 0.68 -3.33 15.48
N THR A 50 1.97 -3.58 15.29
CA THR A 50 3.04 -2.59 15.33
C THR A 50 3.91 -2.77 14.09
N LEU A 51 4.18 -1.68 13.38
CA LEU A 51 5.03 -1.68 12.19
C LEU A 51 6.43 -1.17 12.53
N ARG A 52 7.45 -1.82 11.98
CA ARG A 52 8.82 -1.33 11.94
C ARG A 52 9.06 -0.71 10.57
N LEU A 53 9.02 0.61 10.55
CA LEU A 53 9.06 1.43 9.35
C LEU A 53 10.50 1.75 8.96
N GLU A 54 10.84 1.42 7.73
CA GLU A 54 12.07 1.80 7.03
C GLU A 54 11.70 2.74 5.88
N LYS A 55 12.55 3.72 5.56
CA LYS A 55 12.29 4.63 4.44
C LYS A 55 12.30 3.87 3.12
N ILE A 56 11.28 4.12 2.29
CA ILE A 56 11.30 3.65 0.91
C ILE A 56 12.38 4.45 0.17
N SER A 57 13.35 3.75 -0.41
CA SER A 57 14.48 4.33 -1.18
C SER A 57 14.69 3.60 -2.51
N SER A 58 13.67 2.86 -2.95
CA SER A 58 13.72 1.99 -4.12
C SER A 58 13.27 2.65 -5.42
N LEU A 59 12.87 3.94 -5.41
CA LEU A 59 12.76 4.67 -6.67
C LEU A 59 14.18 4.90 -7.20
N GLY A 60 14.64 3.98 -8.05
CA GLY A 60 15.85 4.16 -8.84
C GLY A 60 15.93 5.56 -9.47
N GLU A 61 17.15 6.02 -9.72
CA GLU A 61 17.45 7.43 -10.05
C GLU A 61 16.77 7.95 -11.34
N ASN A 62 16.15 7.08 -12.15
CA ASN A 62 15.64 7.36 -13.49
C ASN A 62 14.16 7.00 -13.68
N PHE A 63 13.24 7.70 -13.00
CA PHE A 63 11.81 7.65 -13.36
C PHE A 63 11.48 8.73 -14.39
N VAL A 64 10.86 8.31 -15.50
CA VAL A 64 10.31 9.24 -16.49
C VAL A 64 8.79 9.16 -16.44
N PHE A 65 8.17 10.18 -15.87
CA PHE A 65 6.72 10.30 -15.86
C PHE A 65 6.25 10.87 -17.19
N THR A 66 5.41 10.11 -17.88
CA THR A 66 4.80 10.53 -19.15
C THR A 66 3.30 10.57 -18.99
N GLU A 67 2.74 11.77 -19.02
CA GLU A 67 1.30 12.01 -19.03
C GLU A 67 0.85 12.16 -20.49
N ARG A 68 -0.22 11.44 -20.87
CA ARG A 68 -0.85 11.60 -22.18
C ARG A 68 -2.24 12.22 -22.00
N ASN A 69 -2.47 13.36 -22.63
CA ASN A 69 -3.79 13.98 -22.71
C ASN A 69 -4.18 14.14 -24.19
N GLY A 70 -5.00 13.20 -24.69
CA GLY A 70 -5.33 13.14 -26.12
C GLY A 70 -4.10 12.82 -26.98
N THR A 71 -3.75 13.72 -27.89
CA THR A 71 -2.54 13.63 -28.74
C THR A 71 -1.28 14.12 -28.05
N ASP A 72 -1.43 14.91 -26.99
CA ASP A 72 -0.31 15.58 -26.34
C ASP A 72 0.35 14.67 -25.32
N ILE A 73 1.68 14.65 -25.35
CA ILE A 73 2.52 13.87 -24.44
C ILE A 73 3.36 14.84 -23.64
N PHE A 74 3.15 14.87 -22.32
CA PHE A 74 3.90 15.70 -21.39
C PHE A 74 4.85 14.81 -20.60
N ARG A 75 6.15 15.08 -20.71
CA ARG A 75 7.14 14.55 -19.76
C ARG A 75 7.12 15.42 -18.52
N ARG A 76 6.96 14.80 -17.35
CA ARG A 76 7.03 15.49 -16.06
C ARG A 76 8.35 15.15 -15.41
N ASP A 77 9.16 16.17 -15.19
CA ASP A 77 10.38 16.05 -14.41
C ASP A 77 10.00 16.20 -12.94
N ILE A 78 9.99 15.08 -12.22
CA ILE A 78 9.73 15.03 -10.79
C ILE A 78 10.93 14.35 -10.14
N ASN A 79 11.50 15.01 -9.14
CA ASN A 79 12.59 14.43 -8.37
C ASN A 79 12.05 13.21 -7.60
N PRO A 80 12.59 11.99 -7.83
CA PRO A 80 12.15 10.80 -7.11
C PRO A 80 12.23 10.94 -5.59
N LYS A 81 13.21 11.70 -5.08
CA LYS A 81 13.37 11.93 -3.64
C LYS A 81 12.19 12.66 -3.01
N ASP A 82 11.55 13.56 -3.75
CA ASP A 82 10.37 14.30 -3.29
C ASP A 82 9.12 13.39 -3.23
N LEU A 83 9.12 12.33 -4.04
CA LEU A 83 8.07 11.31 -4.04
C LEU A 83 8.25 10.33 -2.88
N GLU A 84 9.49 9.96 -2.57
CA GLU A 84 9.85 9.08 -1.44
C GLU A 84 9.68 9.75 -0.08
N GLU A 85 9.66 11.09 -0.04
CA GLU A 85 9.49 11.83 1.21
C GLU A 85 8.18 11.44 1.92
N GLY A 86 8.34 10.97 3.15
CA GLY A 86 7.27 10.51 4.01
C GLY A 86 6.76 9.10 3.69
N LEU A 87 7.36 8.37 2.76
CA LEU A 87 6.98 7.00 2.44
C LEU A 87 7.86 5.98 3.19
N PHE A 88 7.20 5.02 3.82
CA PHE A 88 7.83 4.00 4.63
C PHE A 88 7.28 2.61 4.30
N GLU A 89 8.11 1.59 4.49
CA GLU A 89 7.75 0.19 4.34
C GLU A 89 8.07 -0.61 5.62
N ASP A 90 7.27 -1.65 5.87
CA ASP A 90 7.64 -2.76 6.76
C ASP A 90 7.56 -4.04 5.94
N ARG A 91 8.73 -4.55 5.53
CA ARG A 91 8.84 -5.75 4.68
C ARG A 91 8.33 -7.01 5.35
N ARG A 92 8.33 -7.09 6.68
CA ARG A 92 7.86 -8.27 7.41
C ARG A 92 6.35 -8.33 7.44
N GLN A 93 5.72 -7.17 7.60
CA GLN A 93 4.27 -7.03 7.59
C GLN A 93 3.70 -6.82 6.19
N LEU A 94 4.56 -6.68 5.17
CA LEU A 94 4.19 -6.30 3.80
C LEU A 94 3.34 -5.02 3.80
N ALA A 95 3.76 -4.05 4.61
CA ALA A 95 3.11 -2.77 4.78
C ALA A 95 3.86 -1.69 4.02
N ALA A 96 3.12 -0.74 3.46
CA ALA A 96 3.64 0.46 2.83
C ALA A 96 2.72 1.62 3.19
N VAL A 97 3.25 2.63 3.86
CA VAL A 97 2.47 3.76 4.40
C VAL A 97 3.14 5.09 4.07
N SER A 98 2.32 6.11 3.82
CA SER A 98 2.75 7.49 3.98
C SER A 98 2.58 7.88 5.45
N LEU A 99 3.57 8.58 5.98
CA LEU A 99 3.60 9.08 7.35
C LEU A 99 3.96 10.56 7.31
N LYS A 100 3.08 11.38 7.87
CA LYS A 100 3.31 12.81 8.06
C LYS A 100 3.18 13.16 9.52
N GLU A 101 4.27 13.66 10.09
CA GLU A 101 4.25 14.23 11.43
C GLU A 101 3.75 15.66 11.35
N THR A 102 2.78 15.97 12.20
CA THR A 102 2.21 17.30 12.35
C THR A 102 2.32 17.73 13.80
N ASN A 103 2.15 19.02 14.08
CA ASN A 103 2.03 19.51 15.46
C ASN A 103 0.85 18.88 16.22
N GLU A 104 -0.06 18.24 15.49
CA GLU A 104 -1.35 17.75 15.93
C GLU A 104 -1.37 16.21 16.11
N GLY A 105 -0.28 15.53 15.77
CA GLY A 105 -0.18 14.07 15.79
C GLY A 105 0.39 13.53 14.49
N VAL A 106 0.27 12.21 14.30
CA VAL A 106 0.76 11.52 13.10
C VAL A 106 -0.42 11.23 12.17
N GLU A 107 -0.30 11.63 10.91
CA GLU A 107 -1.22 11.26 9.84
C GLU A 107 -0.63 10.10 9.03
N ILE A 108 -1.41 9.04 8.84
CA ILE A 108 -0.97 7.80 8.20
C ILE A 108 -2.00 7.32 7.19
N ASP A 109 -1.56 7.09 5.95
CA ASP A 109 -2.38 6.47 4.89
C ASP A 109 -1.57 5.36 4.22
N GLY A 110 -2.24 4.31 3.78
CA GLY A 110 -1.63 3.20 3.04
C GLY A 110 -1.97 1.83 3.61
N MET A 111 -1.16 0.84 3.27
CA MET A 111 -1.37 -0.56 3.62
C MET A 111 -0.58 -0.89 4.89
N VAL A 112 -1.26 -1.42 5.91
CA VAL A 112 -0.63 -1.85 7.18
C VAL A 112 -0.44 -3.36 7.25
N SER A 113 -1.02 -4.08 6.29
CA SER A 113 -0.79 -5.49 5.99
C SER A 113 -1.36 -5.78 4.59
N PRO A 114 -1.22 -6.98 4.03
CA PRO A 114 -1.77 -7.30 2.72
C PRO A 114 -3.27 -7.10 2.57
N THR A 115 -4.02 -7.25 3.66
CA THR A 115 -5.48 -7.18 3.63
C THR A 115 -6.02 -5.93 4.31
N LEU A 116 -5.20 -5.12 4.97
CA LEU A 116 -5.66 -3.98 5.76
C LEU A 116 -5.08 -2.67 5.26
N ARG A 117 -5.96 -1.71 5.01
CA ARG A 117 -5.62 -0.31 4.73
C ARG A 117 -5.91 0.55 5.95
N ILE A 118 -5.05 1.53 6.20
CA ILE A 118 -5.27 2.61 7.16
C ILE A 118 -5.49 3.93 6.43
N ALA A 119 -6.37 4.79 6.94
CA ALA A 119 -6.59 6.14 6.44
C ALA A 119 -6.98 7.11 7.58
N PRO A 120 -6.56 8.37 7.54
CA PRO A 120 -6.87 9.34 8.60
C PRO A 120 -8.35 9.78 8.53
N LEU A 121 -8.96 10.00 9.71
CA LEU A 121 -10.32 10.52 9.86
C LEU A 121 -10.27 11.99 10.34
N LEU A 122 -9.89 12.91 9.45
CA LEU A 122 -9.62 14.31 9.80
C LEU A 122 -10.82 15.11 10.37
N PHE A 123 -12.05 14.63 10.14
CA PHE A 123 -13.28 15.29 10.62
C PHE A 123 -13.85 14.66 11.91
N MET A 124 -13.19 13.64 12.45
CA MET A 124 -13.60 12.98 13.69
C MET A 124 -12.90 13.61 14.91
N GLY A 125 -13.60 13.62 16.05
CA GLY A 125 -13.04 14.08 17.32
C GLY A 125 -11.77 13.32 17.71
N ARG A 126 -10.82 14.03 18.30
CA ARG A 126 -9.54 13.46 18.72
C ARG A 126 -9.70 12.59 19.97
N SER A 127 -8.71 11.74 20.20
CA SER A 127 -8.52 11.08 21.50
C SER A 127 -8.20 12.11 22.60
N GLN A 128 -8.30 11.69 23.87
CA GLN A 128 -7.98 12.56 25.01
C GLN A 128 -6.52 13.05 25.00
N ASP A 129 -5.61 12.25 24.48
CA ASP A 129 -4.19 12.57 24.32
C ASP A 129 -3.87 13.34 23.02
N GLY A 130 -4.89 13.69 22.24
CA GLY A 130 -4.73 14.48 21.01
C GLY A 130 -4.35 13.66 19.77
N SER A 131 -4.19 12.34 19.88
CA SER A 131 -3.92 11.46 18.73
C SER A 131 -5.05 11.51 17.70
N ILE A 132 -4.67 11.57 16.42
CA ILE A 132 -5.58 11.63 15.26
C ILE A 132 -6.23 10.25 15.04
N PRO A 133 -7.57 10.17 14.92
CA PRO A 133 -8.24 8.91 14.64
C PRO A 133 -7.97 8.43 13.20
N HIS A 134 -7.77 7.13 13.06
CA HIS A 134 -7.56 6.48 11.77
C HIS A 134 -8.55 5.33 11.59
N LYS A 135 -9.14 5.22 10.40
CA LYS A 135 -9.91 4.05 10.01
C LYS A 135 -8.96 2.99 9.50
N VAL A 136 -8.98 1.80 10.11
CA VAL A 136 -8.39 0.60 9.53
C VAL A 136 -9.53 -0.23 8.94
N SER A 137 -9.39 -0.63 7.69
CA SER A 137 -10.41 -1.39 6.97
C SER A 137 -9.79 -2.46 6.12
N GLU A 138 -10.48 -3.59 6.02
CA GLU A 138 -10.14 -4.63 5.05
C GLU A 138 -10.26 -4.09 3.61
N VAL A 139 -9.19 -4.28 2.84
CA VAL A 139 -9.23 -4.07 1.39
C VAL A 139 -10.05 -5.21 0.82
N LYS A 140 -11.31 -4.91 0.49
CA LYS A 140 -12.17 -5.87 -0.20
C LYS A 140 -11.51 -6.20 -1.53
N ALA A 141 -10.99 -7.42 -1.66
CA ALA A 141 -10.82 -8.03 -2.96
C ALA A 141 -12.20 -7.98 -3.62
N ARG A 142 -12.33 -7.18 -4.68
CA ARG A 142 -13.50 -7.24 -5.52
C ARG A 142 -13.50 -8.65 -6.12
N ALA A 143 -14.32 -9.53 -5.53
CA ALA A 143 -14.42 -10.94 -5.87
C ALA A 143 -15.14 -11.14 -7.21
N ASP A 144 -14.77 -10.35 -8.19
CA ASP A 144 -15.09 -10.46 -9.60
C ASP A 144 -13.76 -10.44 -10.37
N TYR A 145 -12.87 -11.37 -9.99
CA TYR A 145 -11.70 -11.80 -10.77
C TYR A 145 -12.04 -12.28 -12.20
N ASN A 146 -13.30 -12.16 -12.65
CA ASN A 146 -13.72 -12.43 -14.02
C ASN A 146 -12.93 -11.61 -15.07
N HIS A 147 -12.27 -10.52 -14.65
CA HIS A 147 -11.44 -9.69 -15.53
C HIS A 147 -9.98 -9.56 -15.07
N ASP A 148 -9.62 -10.10 -13.92
CA ASP A 148 -8.24 -10.16 -13.44
C ASP A 148 -7.59 -11.42 -14.00
N PHE A 149 -7.08 -11.30 -15.22
CA PHE A 149 -6.26 -12.36 -15.79
C PHE A 149 -4.85 -12.20 -15.23
N ILE A 150 -4.46 -13.06 -14.29
CA ILE A 150 -3.08 -13.54 -14.32
C ILE A 150 -3.02 -14.32 -15.64
N LEU A 151 -2.55 -13.65 -16.69
CA LEU A 151 -2.27 -14.35 -17.93
C LEU A 151 -1.22 -15.39 -17.56
N GLN A 152 -1.64 -16.65 -17.47
CA GLN A 152 -0.69 -17.76 -17.47
C GLN A 152 0.27 -17.49 -18.64
N PRO A 153 1.58 -17.78 -18.51
CA PRO A 153 2.58 -17.44 -19.53
C PRO A 153 2.12 -17.81 -20.96
N ASP A 154 1.40 -18.92 -21.06
CA ASP A 154 0.73 -19.48 -22.22
C ASP A 154 -0.48 -18.67 -22.74
N ALA A 155 -1.25 -18.00 -21.88
CA ALA A 155 -2.27 -17.03 -22.28
C ALA A 155 -1.66 -15.71 -22.81
N LEU A 156 -0.52 -15.26 -22.27
CA LEU A 156 0.24 -14.13 -22.81
C LEU A 156 0.84 -14.47 -24.19
N LEU A 157 1.34 -15.70 -24.35
CA LEU A 157 1.77 -16.27 -25.63
C LEU A 157 0.61 -16.36 -26.64
N LYS A 158 -0.58 -16.78 -26.19
CA LYS A 158 -1.79 -16.82 -27.04
C LYS A 158 -2.31 -15.42 -27.40
N ALA A 159 -2.33 -14.46 -26.47
CA ALA A 159 -2.71 -13.08 -26.76
C ALA A 159 -1.71 -12.39 -27.72
N ARG A 160 -0.41 -12.72 -27.62
CA ARG A 160 0.60 -12.34 -28.62
C ARG A 160 0.36 -13.04 -29.97
N ALA A 161 -0.06 -14.30 -29.96
CA ALA A 161 -0.37 -15.06 -31.18
C ALA A 161 -1.64 -14.56 -31.88
N LEU A 162 -2.62 -14.01 -31.15
CA LEU A 162 -3.86 -13.45 -31.71
C LEU A 162 -3.69 -12.05 -32.30
N ARG A 163 -2.55 -11.38 -32.09
CA ARG A 163 -2.23 -10.14 -32.80
C ARG A 163 -1.61 -10.50 -34.14
N ASN A 164 -2.47 -10.73 -35.13
CA ASN A 164 -2.20 -11.00 -36.55
C ASN A 164 -1.43 -9.88 -37.30
N TYR A 165 -0.44 -9.25 -36.68
CA TYR A 165 0.40 -8.21 -37.28
C TYR A 165 1.85 -8.67 -37.53
N TYR A 166 2.20 -9.93 -37.25
CA TYR A 166 3.56 -10.47 -37.48
C TYR A 166 3.55 -11.88 -38.09
N TRP A 167 2.89 -12.08 -39.24
CA TRP A 167 2.91 -13.35 -39.97
C TRP A 167 4.20 -13.60 -40.79
N SER A 168 5.29 -12.88 -40.49
CA SER A 168 6.56 -12.99 -41.22
C SER A 168 7.79 -13.06 -40.32
N ARG A 169 7.68 -13.55 -39.07
CA ARG A 169 8.86 -13.77 -38.23
C ARG A 169 9.27 -15.25 -38.22
N PRO A 170 10.56 -15.57 -38.42
CA PRO A 170 11.08 -16.92 -38.25
C PRO A 170 10.83 -17.40 -36.81
N SER A 171 10.73 -18.72 -36.64
CA SER A 171 10.48 -19.41 -35.36
C SER A 171 11.23 -18.73 -34.20
N PRO A 172 10.56 -18.45 -33.06
CA PRO A 172 11.23 -17.79 -31.94
C PRO A 172 12.42 -18.65 -31.50
N LYS A 173 13.63 -18.10 -31.64
CA LYS A 173 14.85 -18.72 -31.11
C LYS A 173 14.71 -18.76 -29.58
N PRO A 174 15.14 -19.84 -28.90
CA PRO A 174 15.20 -19.84 -27.44
C PRO A 174 16.02 -18.63 -26.99
N VAL A 175 15.40 -17.76 -26.18
CA VAL A 175 16.02 -16.56 -25.64
C VAL A 175 16.58 -16.91 -24.27
N THR A 176 17.90 -16.83 -24.10
CA THR A 176 18.51 -16.92 -22.78
C THR A 176 18.23 -15.62 -22.03
N ILE A 177 17.46 -15.69 -20.95
CA ILE A 177 17.25 -14.55 -20.05
C ILE A 177 18.54 -14.38 -19.23
N PRO A 178 19.20 -13.21 -19.26
CA PRO A 178 20.40 -12.99 -18.46
C PRO A 178 20.04 -12.91 -16.97
N GLU A 179 21.02 -13.22 -16.11
CA GLU A 179 20.86 -13.15 -14.64
C GLU A 179 20.46 -11.74 -14.16
N VAL A 180 20.90 -10.70 -14.88
CA VAL A 180 20.52 -9.31 -14.66
C VAL A 180 19.84 -8.77 -15.92
N PHE A 181 18.63 -8.26 -15.76
CA PHE A 181 17.88 -7.63 -16.84
C PHE A 181 17.08 -6.42 -16.32
N ASN A 182 16.82 -5.47 -17.21
CA ASN A 182 16.02 -4.29 -16.88
C ASN A 182 14.53 -4.60 -17.02
N VAL A 183 13.77 -4.26 -15.99
CA VAL A 183 12.30 -4.34 -16.00
C VAL A 183 11.75 -2.94 -16.27
N GLU A 184 10.89 -2.81 -17.28
CA GLU A 184 10.12 -1.59 -17.52
C GLU A 184 8.68 -1.81 -17.04
N VAL A 185 8.25 -1.01 -16.07
CA VAL A 185 6.87 -1.01 -15.58
C VAL A 185 6.14 0.19 -16.18
N LYS A 186 5.06 -0.07 -16.91
CA LYS A 186 4.19 0.96 -17.47
C LYS A 186 2.83 0.93 -16.79
N ILE A 187 2.57 1.94 -15.97
CA ILE A 187 1.28 2.12 -15.31
C ILE A 187 0.43 3.08 -16.14
N VAL A 188 -0.82 2.69 -16.43
CA VAL A 188 -1.78 3.54 -17.14
C VAL A 188 -2.92 3.85 -16.17
N VAL A 189 -3.09 5.13 -15.88
CA VAL A 189 -4.17 5.63 -15.03
C VAL A 189 -5.15 6.38 -15.91
N ASP A 190 -6.43 6.01 -15.84
CA ASP A 190 -7.46 6.71 -16.60
C ASP A 190 -7.83 8.06 -15.95
N ARG A 191 -8.62 8.85 -16.69
CA ARG A 191 -9.05 10.16 -16.22
C ARG A 191 -9.98 10.08 -15.01
N GLN A 192 -10.74 9.01 -14.85
CA GLN A 192 -11.69 8.88 -13.74
C GLN A 192 -10.95 8.62 -12.43
N HIS A 193 -9.99 7.70 -12.44
CA HIS A 193 -9.10 7.44 -11.32
C HIS A 193 -8.29 8.67 -10.94
N HIS A 194 -7.69 9.36 -11.93
CA HIS A 194 -6.88 10.56 -11.67
C HIS A 194 -7.67 11.68 -10.97
N ARG A 195 -8.98 11.83 -11.22
CA ARG A 195 -9.83 12.87 -10.60
C ARG A 195 -9.95 12.78 -9.09
N HIS A 196 -9.61 11.64 -8.48
CA HIS A 196 -9.63 11.47 -7.03
C HIS A 196 -8.38 12.01 -6.34
N PHE A 197 -7.36 12.43 -7.10
CA PHE A 197 -6.11 12.97 -6.57
C PHE A 197 -6.04 14.47 -6.79
N LYS A 198 -5.52 15.20 -5.79
CA LYS A 198 -5.39 16.66 -5.84
C LYS A 198 -4.25 17.08 -6.76
N SER A 199 -3.19 16.29 -6.80
CA SER A 199 -2.02 16.52 -7.64
C SER A 199 -1.53 15.23 -8.30
N PHE A 200 -0.75 15.38 -9.38
CA PHE A 200 -0.07 14.27 -10.01
C PHE A 200 0.91 13.59 -9.04
N GLY A 201 1.57 14.35 -8.16
CA GLY A 201 2.45 13.80 -7.12
C GLY A 201 1.68 12.88 -6.16
N ASP A 202 0.46 13.26 -5.74
CA ASP A 202 -0.37 12.41 -4.87
C ASP A 202 -0.77 11.11 -5.57
N LEU A 203 -1.08 11.16 -6.87
CA LEU A 203 -1.34 9.95 -7.67
C LEU A 203 -0.10 9.05 -7.68
N ILE A 204 1.08 9.59 -7.95
CA ILE A 204 2.31 8.80 -7.99
C ILE A 204 2.60 8.19 -6.62
N LYS A 205 2.50 8.96 -5.52
CA LYS A 205 2.68 8.44 -4.15
C LYS A 205 1.71 7.29 -3.86
N TYR A 206 0.44 7.41 -4.25
CA TYR A 206 -0.54 6.34 -4.14
C TYR A 206 -0.13 5.09 -4.92
N LEU A 207 0.29 5.24 -6.18
CA LEU A 207 0.76 4.12 -7.00
C LEU A 207 2.00 3.44 -6.41
N LEU A 208 2.92 4.20 -5.83
CA LEU A 208 4.12 3.67 -5.17
C LEU A 208 3.78 2.84 -3.94
N LEU A 209 2.84 3.31 -3.11
CA LEU A 209 2.37 2.56 -1.94
C LEU A 209 1.72 1.22 -2.34
N ILE A 210 1.02 1.18 -3.48
CA ILE A 210 0.42 -0.06 -4.00
C ILE A 210 1.44 -0.95 -4.72
N HIS A 211 2.41 -0.36 -5.42
CA HIS A 211 3.40 -1.15 -6.14
C HIS A 211 4.39 -1.85 -5.22
N ASN A 212 4.88 -1.16 -4.17
CA ASN A 212 5.75 -1.77 -3.17
C ASN A 212 5.07 -2.93 -2.43
N TYR A 213 3.73 -2.96 -2.42
CA TYR A 213 2.95 -4.09 -1.94
C TYR A 213 3.02 -5.32 -2.86
N ASP A 214 3.11 -5.15 -4.19
CA ASP A 214 3.06 -6.25 -5.17
C ASP A 214 4.46 -6.85 -5.46
N VAL A 215 5.52 -6.03 -5.46
CA VAL A 215 6.90 -6.50 -5.72
C VAL A 215 7.44 -7.38 -4.58
N THR A 216 6.95 -7.18 -3.36
CA THR A 216 7.35 -7.97 -2.19
C THR A 216 6.66 -9.35 -2.13
N GLN A 217 5.68 -9.62 -3.00
CA GLN A 217 5.00 -10.91 -3.18
C GLN A 217 5.72 -11.87 -4.14
N VAL A 218 6.98 -11.61 -4.52
CA VAL A 218 7.80 -12.57 -5.28
C VAL A 218 8.80 -13.30 -4.38
N PRO A 219 8.37 -14.25 -3.52
CA PRO A 219 9.27 -15.20 -2.92
C PRO A 219 9.58 -16.31 -3.93
N GLY A 220 10.83 -16.37 -4.42
CA GLY A 220 11.43 -17.61 -4.92
C GLY A 220 10.67 -18.41 -5.99
N GLY A 221 10.01 -17.75 -6.94
CA GLY A 221 9.36 -18.42 -8.06
C GLY A 221 10.36 -18.77 -9.16
N TYR A 222 10.64 -20.06 -9.32
CA TYR A 222 11.32 -20.61 -10.49
C TYR A 222 10.69 -20.07 -11.78
N PHE A 223 11.48 -19.36 -12.58
CA PHE A 223 11.18 -19.14 -13.99
C PHE A 223 11.50 -20.43 -14.75
N PRO A 224 10.54 -21.05 -15.47
CA PRO A 224 10.86 -22.03 -16.50
C PRO A 224 11.50 -21.36 -17.74
#